data_AF-A0A9X1XC58-F1
#
_entry.id   AF-A0A9X1XC58-F1
#
_cell.length_a   1.000
_cell.length_b   1.000
_cell.length_c   1.000
_cell.angle_alpha   90.00
_cell.angle_beta   90.00
_cell.angle_gamma   90.00
#
_symmetry.space_group_name_H-M   'P 1'
#
loop_
_entity.id
_entity.type
_entity.pdbx_description
1 polymer ?
#
loop_
_entity_poly.entity_id
_entity_poly.type
_entity_poly.pdbx_seq_one_letter_code
_entity_poly.pdbx_strand_id
1 'polypeptide(L)'
;MGNQEIFLFYFILILGVLFVLAAMFTFIAMYSNKDYTILNVGKSFGILLLGVLFLAITLPSLKYMALKEYDVARGKCVIEIDSTDRSSEASFRILDSGEIFTFRDIPVLDAYGKSIPYYCKVTVTKDHMFEISYKIYDVKTRKLILLSK
;
A
#
# COMPACT_ATOMS: atom_id res chain seq x y z
N MET A 1 -1.84 2.72 -4.03
CA MET A 1 -1.19 1.48 -4.49
C MET A 1 -2.07 0.74 -5.48
N GLY A 2 -1.55 0.37 -6.65
CA GLY A 2 -2.27 -0.54 -7.55
C GLY A 2 -2.34 -1.98 -7.01
N ASN A 3 -3.32 -2.78 -7.45
CA ASN A 3 -3.48 -4.19 -7.01
C ASN A 3 -2.18 -5.02 -7.11
N GLN A 4 -1.38 -4.80 -8.16
CA GLN A 4 -0.11 -5.48 -8.38
C GLN A 4 0.95 -5.12 -7.34
N GLU A 5 1.02 -3.84 -6.95
CA GLU A 5 1.97 -3.36 -5.95
C GLU A 5 1.61 -3.87 -4.56
N ILE A 6 0.31 -3.88 -4.22
CA ILE A 6 -0.18 -4.46 -2.95
C ILE A 6 0.21 -5.94 -2.86
N PHE A 7 0.02 -6.70 -3.95
CA PHE A 7 0.42 -8.10 -4.00
C PHE A 7 1.93 -8.26 -3.77
N LEU A 8 2.75 -7.45 -4.44
CA LEU A 8 4.21 -7.49 -4.28
C LEU A 8 4.63 -7.14 -2.85
N PHE A 9 3.99 -6.15 -2.23
CA PHE A 9 4.24 -5.77 -0.84
C PHE A 9 4.01 -6.94 0.12
N TYR A 10 2.84 -7.58 0.05
CA TYR A 10 2.54 -8.73 0.90
C TYR A 10 3.45 -9.93 0.59
N PHE A 11 3.82 -10.13 -0.67
CA PHE A 11 4.75 -11.17 -1.07
C PHE A 11 6.13 -10.97 -0.44
N ILE A 12 6.68 -9.75 -0.49
CA ILE A 12 7.96 -9.40 0.14
C ILE A 12 7.88 -9.53 1.66
N LEU A 13 6.77 -9.10 2.27
CA LEU A 13 6.53 -9.25 3.71
C LEU A 13 6.58 -10.72 4.13
N ILE A 14 5.85 -11.60 3.41
CA ILE A 14 5.81 -13.05 3.68
C ILE A 14 7.20 -13.66 3.49
N LEU A 15 7.91 -13.32 2.40
CA LEU A 15 9.28 -13.79 2.18
C LEU A 15 10.23 -13.37 3.30
N GLY A 16 10.12 -12.12 3.78
CA GLY A 16 10.89 -11.62 4.92
C GLY A 16 10.69 -12.47 6.17
N VAL A 17 9.43 -12.77 6.51
CA VAL A 17 9.09 -13.65 7.65
C VAL A 17 9.65 -15.06 7.44
N LEU A 18 9.48 -15.64 6.25
CA LEU A 18 9.97 -16.99 5.95
C LEU A 18 11.49 -17.08 6.05
N PHE A 19 12.24 -16.07 5.61
CA PHE A 19 13.70 -16.03 5.76
C PHE A 19 14.14 -15.94 7.21
N VAL A 20 13.46 -15.15 8.04
CA VAL A 20 13.75 -15.10 9.48
C VAL A 20 13.49 -16.46 10.15
N LEU A 21 12.36 -17.10 9.83
CA LEU A 21 12.04 -18.44 10.35
C LEU A 21 13.02 -19.52 9.87
N ALA A 22 13.40 -19.48 8.59
CA ALA A 22 14.39 -20.38 8.02
C ALA A 22 15.75 -20.20 8.70
N ALA A 23 16.19 -18.95 8.91
CA ALA A 23 17.42 -18.67 9.64
C ALA A 23 17.36 -19.18 11.08
N MET A 24 16.25 -18.98 11.79
CA MET A 24 16.06 -19.53 13.14
C MET A 24 16.17 -21.06 13.14
N PHE A 25 15.53 -21.73 12.19
CA PHE A 25 15.59 -23.18 12.06
C PHE A 25 17.03 -23.65 11.79
N THR A 26 17.76 -22.99 10.89
CA THR A 26 19.16 -23.36 10.60
C THR A 26 20.07 -23.13 11.80
N PHE A 27 19.86 -22.06 12.57
CA PHE A 27 20.58 -21.83 13.83
C PHE A 27 20.33 -22.94 14.85
N ILE A 28 19.09 -23.37 15.03
CA ILE A 28 18.73 -24.47 15.95
C ILE A 28 19.36 -25.78 15.48
N ALA A 29 19.27 -26.10 14.18
CA ALA A 29 19.84 -27.32 13.62
C ALA A 29 21.38 -27.34 13.77
N MET A 30 22.06 -26.24 13.50
CA MET A 30 23.50 -26.10 13.73
C MET A 30 23.87 -26.31 15.19
N TYR A 31 23.08 -25.74 16.11
CA TYR A 31 23.31 -25.89 17.55
C TYR A 31 23.19 -27.35 18.00
N SER A 32 22.14 -28.04 17.55
CA SER A 32 21.89 -29.45 17.87
C SER A 32 22.97 -30.38 17.32
N ASN A 33 23.40 -30.16 16.08
CA ASN A 33 24.39 -31.02 15.40
C ASN A 33 25.84 -30.64 15.72
N LYS A 34 26.07 -29.56 16.46
CA LYS A 34 27.39 -28.97 16.72
C LYS A 34 28.18 -28.60 15.45
N ASP A 35 27.47 -28.31 14.36
CA ASP A 35 28.02 -28.00 13.03
C ASP A 35 28.33 -26.50 12.87
N TYR A 36 29.30 -26.01 13.66
CA TYR A 36 29.67 -24.59 13.73
C TYR A 36 30.71 -24.15 12.69
N THR A 37 30.63 -24.65 11.46
CA THR A 37 31.54 -24.22 10.40
C THR A 37 31.27 -22.75 10.04
N ILE A 38 32.33 -21.93 9.89
CA ILE A 38 32.25 -20.50 9.56
C ILE A 38 31.32 -20.25 8.36
N LEU A 39 31.37 -21.13 7.36
CA LEU A 39 30.55 -21.04 6.15
C LEU A 39 29.05 -21.24 6.43
N ASN A 40 28.67 -22.13 7.36
CA ASN A 40 27.27 -22.37 7.72
C ASN A 40 26.71 -21.24 8.58
N VAL A 41 27.54 -20.72 9.50
CA VAL A 41 27.22 -19.55 10.31
C VAL A 41 27.03 -18.32 9.42
N GLY A 42 27.95 -18.08 8.49
CA GLY A 42 27.88 -16.97 7.54
C GLY A 42 26.63 -17.03 6.65
N LYS A 43 26.28 -18.21 6.12
CA LYS A 43 25.06 -18.42 5.33
C LYS A 43 23.79 -18.13 6.14
N SER A 44 23.70 -18.66 7.35
CA SER A 44 22.53 -18.45 8.22
C SER A 44 22.37 -16.98 8.60
N PHE A 45 23.49 -16.30 8.89
CA PHE A 45 23.50 -14.87 9.16
C PHE A 45 23.09 -14.06 7.93
N GLY A 46 23.56 -14.43 6.74
CA GLY A 46 23.16 -13.79 5.48
C GLY A 46 21.64 -13.91 5.22
N ILE A 47 21.07 -15.10 5.42
CA ILE A 47 19.62 -15.32 5.29
C ILE A 47 18.84 -14.48 6.31
N LEU A 48 19.33 -14.41 7.56
CA LEU A 48 18.72 -13.60 8.60
C LEU A 48 18.72 -12.11 8.22
N LEU A 49 19.86 -11.58 7.78
CA LEU A 49 19.98 -10.19 7.35
C LEU A 49 19.06 -9.87 6.18
N LEU A 50 18.97 -10.77 5.20
CA LEU A 50 18.07 -10.60 4.05
C LEU A 50 16.60 -10.58 4.48
N GLY A 51 16.20 -11.47 5.39
CA GLY A 51 14.86 -11.48 5.97
C GLY A 51 14.55 -10.18 6.74
N VAL A 52 15.48 -9.74 7.59
CA VAL A 52 15.36 -8.48 8.33
C VAL A 52 15.27 -7.27 7.39
N LEU A 53 16.03 -7.26 6.30
CA LEU A 53 15.98 -6.18 5.30
C LEU A 53 14.60 -6.08 4.64
N PHE A 54 14.03 -7.20 4.21
CA PHE A 54 12.67 -7.23 3.63
C PHE A 54 11.61 -6.76 4.63
N LEU A 55 11.74 -7.17 5.89
CA LEU A 55 10.86 -6.69 6.96
C LEU A 55 11.06 -5.20 7.22
N ALA A 56 12.29 -4.70 7.26
CA ALA A 56 12.58 -3.29 7.51
C ALA A 56 11.95 -2.35 6.47
N ILE A 57 11.83 -2.81 5.21
CA ILE A 57 11.19 -2.04 4.14
C ILE A 57 9.66 -2.08 4.26
N THR A 58 9.09 -3.20 4.68
CA THR A 58 7.63 -3.42 4.69
C THR A 58 6.94 -3.04 6.01
N LEU A 59 7.66 -3.12 7.14
CA LEU A 59 7.15 -2.84 8.49
C LEU A 59 6.68 -1.39 8.69
N PRO A 60 7.35 -0.34 8.18
CA PRO A 60 6.89 1.04 8.36
C PRO A 60 5.47 1.26 7.81
N SER A 61 5.19 0.77 6.61
CA SER A 61 3.86 0.89 6.00
C SER A 61 2.81 0.08 6.77
N LEU A 62 3.18 -1.13 7.24
CA LEU A 62 2.31 -1.94 8.08
C LEU A 62 2.00 -1.25 9.42
N LYS A 63 2.98 -0.56 10.01
CA LYS A 63 2.81 0.24 11.23
C LYS A 63 1.79 1.35 11.01
N TYR A 64 1.88 2.11 9.92
CA TYR A 64 0.94 3.20 9.64
C TYR A 64 -0.49 2.69 9.46
N MET A 65 -0.67 1.54 8.82
CA MET A 65 -1.97 0.87 8.76
C MET A 65 -2.48 0.45 10.14
N ALA A 66 -1.66 -0.26 10.92
CA ALA A 66 -2.07 -0.86 12.20
C ALA A 66 -2.38 0.21 13.26
N LEU A 67 -1.57 1.27 13.33
CA LEU A 67 -1.77 2.40 14.24
C LEU A 67 -2.79 3.42 13.73
N LYS A 68 -3.34 3.22 12.53
CA LYS A 68 -4.27 4.15 11.87
C LYS A 68 -3.70 5.56 11.74
N GLU A 69 -2.39 5.65 11.48
CA GLU A 69 -1.72 6.91 11.18
C GLU A 69 -1.99 7.28 9.71
N TYR A 70 -3.00 8.12 9.52
CA TYR A 70 -3.46 8.54 8.20
C TYR A 70 -3.15 10.00 7.92
N ASP A 71 -2.92 10.32 6.65
CA ASP A 71 -2.88 11.68 6.11
C ASP A 71 -4.04 11.89 5.13
N VAL A 72 -4.37 13.16 4.84
CA VAL A 72 -5.47 13.53 3.95
C VAL A 72 -4.95 14.39 2.80
N ALA A 73 -4.84 13.76 1.63
CA ALA A 73 -4.61 14.44 0.38
C ALA A 73 -5.91 15.16 -0.05
N ARG A 74 -5.86 16.50 -0.16
CA ARG A 74 -7.03 17.33 -0.45
C ARG A 74 -6.74 18.30 -1.58
N GLY A 75 -7.68 18.48 -2.49
CA GLY A 75 -7.49 19.36 -3.63
C GLY A 75 -8.59 19.24 -4.67
N LYS A 76 -8.46 20.03 -5.74
CA LYS A 76 -9.27 19.79 -6.94
C LYS A 76 -8.83 18.47 -7.55
N CYS A 77 -9.77 17.63 -7.93
CA CYS A 77 -9.50 16.30 -8.46
C CYS A 77 -10.31 16.05 -9.73
N VAL A 78 -9.78 15.17 -10.57
CA VAL A 78 -10.50 14.59 -11.71
C VAL A 78 -10.67 13.10 -11.42
N ILE A 79 -11.84 12.57 -11.75
CA ILE A 79 -12.16 11.15 -11.57
C ILE A 79 -12.29 10.53 -12.97
N GLU A 80 -11.46 9.53 -13.22
CA GLU A 80 -11.46 8.73 -14.44
C GLU A 80 -11.92 7.31 -14.09
N ILE A 81 -12.80 6.73 -14.91
CA ILE A 81 -13.23 5.35 -14.74
C ILE A 81 -12.48 4.52 -15.78
N ASP A 82 -11.68 3.57 -15.30
CA ASP A 82 -11.14 2.50 -16.12
C ASP A 82 -12.05 1.28 -15.98
N SER A 83 -12.99 1.15 -16.91
CA SER A 83 -13.80 -0.05 -17.05
C SER A 83 -13.11 -1.01 -18.02
N THR A 84 -12.39 -1.99 -17.49
CA THR A 84 -11.96 -3.16 -18.27
C THR A 84 -12.92 -4.32 -18.03
N ASP A 85 -13.07 -5.23 -19.00
CA ASP A 85 -14.05 -6.34 -19.02
C ASP A 85 -14.06 -7.25 -17.76
N ARG A 86 -13.04 -7.16 -16.90
CA ARG A 86 -12.89 -7.98 -15.68
C ARG A 86 -12.87 -7.19 -14.36
N SER A 87 -12.66 -5.88 -14.40
CA SER A 87 -12.68 -5.04 -13.20
C SER A 87 -12.88 -3.57 -13.59
N SER A 88 -13.73 -2.90 -12.82
CA SER A 88 -13.99 -1.48 -12.94
C SER A 88 -13.30 -0.76 -11.78
N GLU A 89 -12.40 0.16 -12.09
CA GLU A 89 -11.66 0.95 -11.09
C GLU A 89 -11.86 2.45 -11.37
N ALA A 90 -11.87 3.26 -10.31
CA ALA A 90 -11.94 4.71 -10.38
C ALA A 90 -10.60 5.32 -9.94
N SER A 91 -10.00 6.09 -10.84
CA SER A 91 -8.74 6.80 -10.60
C SER A 91 -9.02 8.27 -10.29
N PHE A 92 -8.60 8.70 -9.11
CA PHE A 92 -8.73 10.04 -8.58
C PHE A 92 -7.39 10.75 -8.73
N ARG A 93 -7.30 11.70 -9.67
CA ARG A 93 -6.10 12.52 -9.84
C ARG A 93 -6.27 13.86 -9.15
N ILE A 94 -5.49 14.13 -8.10
CA ILE A 94 -5.43 15.45 -7.48
C ILE A 94 -4.60 16.38 -8.35
N LEU A 95 -5.19 17.48 -8.81
CA LEU A 95 -4.57 18.41 -9.75
C LEU A 95 -3.43 19.22 -9.12
N ASP A 96 -3.54 19.52 -7.83
CA ASP A 96 -2.58 20.38 -7.13
C ASP A 96 -1.26 19.64 -6.85
N SER A 97 -1.32 18.38 -6.42
CA SER A 97 -0.14 17.54 -6.16
C SER A 97 0.27 16.65 -7.33
N GLY A 98 -0.63 16.39 -8.28
CA GLY A 98 -0.44 15.41 -9.35
C GLY A 98 -0.59 13.95 -8.90
N GLU A 99 -0.89 13.71 -7.62
CA GLU A 99 -1.07 12.36 -7.06
C GLU A 99 -2.30 11.67 -7.67
N ILE A 100 -2.18 10.36 -7.89
CA ILE A 100 -3.24 9.52 -8.42
C ILE A 100 -3.55 8.44 -7.39
N PHE A 101 -4.81 8.33 -7.02
CA PHE A 101 -5.33 7.35 -6.06
C PHE A 101 -6.36 6.47 -6.76
N THR A 102 -6.27 5.15 -6.59
CA THR A 102 -7.15 4.22 -7.30
C THR A 102 -8.06 3.50 -6.30
N PHE A 103 -9.35 3.47 -6.61
CA PHE A 103 -10.40 2.84 -5.81
C PHE A 103 -11.16 1.82 -6.64
N ARG A 104 -11.53 0.69 -6.03
CA ARG A 104 -12.33 -0.35 -6.69
C ARG A 104 -13.82 -0.02 -6.75
N ASP A 105 -14.30 0.78 -5.81
CA ASP A 105 -15.65 1.29 -5.85
C ASP A 105 -15.73 2.49 -6.78
N ILE A 106 -16.54 2.36 -7.85
CA ILE A 106 -16.83 3.51 -8.70
C ILE A 106 -17.80 4.42 -7.93
N PRO A 107 -17.43 5.68 -7.66
CA PRO A 107 -18.33 6.64 -7.04
C PRO A 107 -19.47 6.93 -8.01
N VAL A 108 -20.74 6.81 -7.61
CA VAL A 108 -21.88 7.16 -8.47
C VAL A 108 -21.99 8.69 -8.55
N LEU A 109 -21.67 9.26 -9.71
CA LEU A 109 -21.67 10.71 -9.96
C LEU A 109 -22.41 11.01 -11.26
N ASP A 110 -22.90 12.24 -11.40
CA ASP A 110 -23.62 12.68 -12.59
C ASP A 110 -22.73 12.71 -13.83
N ALA A 111 -21.41 12.90 -13.66
CA ALA A 111 -20.45 12.91 -14.76
C ALA A 111 -18.99 12.68 -14.32
N TYR A 112 -18.19 12.10 -15.22
CA TYR A 112 -16.77 11.76 -15.02
C TYR A 112 -15.88 12.37 -16.12
N GLY A 113 -14.57 12.35 -15.90
CA GLY A 113 -13.56 12.69 -16.92
C GLY A 113 -12.83 14.01 -16.70
N LYS A 114 -11.75 14.20 -17.47
CA LYS A 114 -10.76 15.30 -17.34
C LYS A 114 -11.33 16.72 -17.34
N SER A 115 -12.50 16.91 -17.94
CA SER A 115 -13.19 18.20 -18.04
C SER A 115 -14.09 18.52 -16.85
N ILE A 116 -14.26 17.60 -15.88
CA ILE A 116 -15.23 17.73 -14.78
C ILE A 116 -14.48 17.63 -13.45
N PRO A 117 -13.91 18.75 -12.96
CA PRO A 117 -13.22 18.74 -11.69
C PRO A 117 -14.24 18.64 -10.54
N TYR A 118 -13.88 17.86 -9.53
CA TYR A 118 -14.51 17.81 -8.21
C TYR A 118 -13.53 18.33 -7.16
N TYR A 119 -13.98 18.45 -5.90
CA TYR A 119 -13.05 18.58 -4.79
C TYR A 119 -13.00 17.30 -4.00
N CYS A 120 -11.82 16.70 -3.91
CA CYS A 120 -11.62 15.43 -3.22
C CYS A 120 -10.87 15.63 -1.92
N LYS A 121 -11.21 14.80 -0.94
CA LYS A 121 -10.36 14.50 0.20
C LYS A 121 -10.14 13.00 0.22
N VAL A 122 -8.94 12.57 -0.11
CA VAL A 122 -8.53 11.17 -0.08
C VAL A 122 -7.75 10.95 1.20
N THR A 123 -8.22 10.02 2.02
CA THR A 123 -7.52 9.59 3.23
C THR A 123 -6.59 8.45 2.85
N VAL A 124 -5.32 8.60 3.16
CA VAL A 124 -4.24 7.66 2.83
C VAL A 124 -3.41 7.35 4.06
N THR A 125 -2.59 6.30 4.04
CA THR A 125 -1.55 6.12 5.07
C THR A 125 -0.54 7.26 5.02
N LYS A 126 0.13 7.54 6.14
CA LYS A 126 1.10 8.63 6.26
C LYS A 126 2.25 8.59 5.25
N ASP A 127 2.60 7.41 4.76
CA ASP A 127 3.58 7.19 3.69
C ASP A 127 2.98 7.25 2.28
N HIS A 128 1.71 7.61 2.15
CA HIS A 128 0.92 7.71 0.91
C HIS A 128 0.88 6.41 0.09
N MET A 129 1.25 5.28 0.70
CA MET A 129 1.29 4.00 0.02
C MET A 129 -0.12 3.44 -0.19
N PHE A 130 -1.00 3.56 0.80
CA PHE A 130 -2.30 2.92 0.79
C PHE A 130 -3.47 3.89 0.88
N GLU A 131 -4.44 3.71 -0.01
CA GLU A 131 -5.72 4.39 -0.02
C GLU A 131 -6.68 3.79 1.00
N ILE A 132 -7.22 4.63 1.89
CA ILE A 132 -8.13 4.19 2.97
C ILE A 132 -9.57 4.53 2.63
N SER A 133 -9.84 5.78 2.26
CA SER A 133 -11.19 6.24 1.91
C SER A 133 -11.13 7.54 1.13
N TYR A 134 -12.24 7.93 0.51
CA TYR A 134 -12.34 9.22 -0.14
C TYR A 134 -13.66 9.93 0.17
N LYS A 135 -13.64 11.26 0.06
CA LYS A 135 -14.81 12.13 0.12
C LYS A 135 -14.80 13.05 -1.10
N ILE A 136 -15.95 13.13 -1.77
CA ILE A 136 -16.15 13.95 -2.96
C ILE A 136 -17.09 15.09 -2.59
N TYR A 137 -16.71 16.30 -2.97
CA TYR A 137 -17.48 17.51 -2.75
C TYR A 137 -17.68 18.24 -4.07
N ASP A 138 -18.79 18.97 -4.16
CA ASP A 138 -19.03 19.89 -5.25
C ASP A 138 -18.01 21.04 -5.22
N VAL A 139 -17.43 21.38 -6.37
CA VAL A 139 -16.35 22.38 -6.44
C VAL A 139 -16.83 23.78 -6.03
N LYS A 140 -18.07 24.13 -6.38
CA LYS A 140 -18.60 25.49 -6.20
C LYS A 140 -19.18 25.68 -4.81
N THR A 141 -20.01 24.74 -4.37
CA THR A 141 -20.80 24.82 -3.13
C THR A 141 -20.10 24.14 -1.95
N ARG A 142 -19.06 23.34 -2.18
CA ARG A 142 -18.37 22.53 -1.16
C ARG A 142 -19.29 21.58 -0.39
N LYS A 143 -20.49 21.32 -0.91
CA LYS A 143 -21.41 20.33 -0.34
C LYS A 143 -20.86 18.94 -0.60
N LEU A 144 -20.94 18.09 0.43
CA LEU A 144 -20.57 16.68 0.33
C LEU A 144 -21.51 16.01 -0.68
N ILE A 145 -20.93 15.38 -1.70
CA ILE A 145 -21.65 14.59 -2.70
C ILE A 145 -21.62 13.13 -2.26
N LEU A 146 -20.42 12.60 -2.02
CA LEU A 146 -20.22 11.19 -1.77
C LEU A 146 -19.09 10.96 -0.76
N LEU A 147 -19.23 9.89 0.02
CA LEU A 147 -18.26 9.39 0.98
C LEU A 147 -18.09 7.90 0.69
N SER A 148 -16.85 7.46 0.44
CA SER A 148 -16.55 6.03 0.39
C SER A 148 -16.66 5.43 1.79
N LYS A 149 -17.20 4.22 1.87
CA LYS A 149 -17.46 3.51 3.12
C LYS A 149 -16.27 2.65 3.53
#